data_AF-A0A380FF89-F1
#
_entry.id   AF-A0A380FF89-F1
#
_cell.length_a   1.000
_cell.length_b   1.000
_cell.length_c   1.000
_cell.angle_alpha   90.00
_cell.angle_beta   90.00
_cell.angle_gamma   90.00
#
_symmetry.space_group_name_H-M   'P 1'
#
loop_
_entity.id
_entity.type
_entity.pdbx_description
1 polymer ?
#
loop_
_entity_poly.entity_id
_entity_poly.type
_entity_poly.pdbx_seq_one_letter_code
_entity_poly.pdbx_strand_id
1 'polypeptide(L)' 'MYILDAYNYNSVLSATEKELGACVIDIGEDLTQLAFYERGELVDADAIENGRS' A
#
# COMPACT_ATOMS: atom_id res chain seq x y z
N MET A 1 -11.84 -7.98 15.08
CA MET A 1 -12.30 -7.86 13.68
C MET A 1 -12.04 -6.42 13.26
N TYR A 2 -10.78 -6.10 12.98
CA TYR A 2 -10.36 -4.78 12.49
C TYR A 2 -10.22 -4.92 10.98
N ILE A 3 -11.00 -4.13 10.27
CA ILE A 3 -11.24 -4.24 8.84
C ILE A 3 -10.02 -3.63 8.13
N LEU A 4 -9.18 -4.52 7.63
CA LEU A 4 -8.09 -4.31 6.69
C LEU A 4 -8.63 -3.77 5.34
N ASP A 5 -9.05 -2.51 5.29
CA ASP A 5 -9.35 -1.83 4.02
C ASP A 5 -8.09 -1.20 3.39
N ALA A 6 -6.99 -1.13 4.14
CA ALA A 6 -5.71 -0.59 3.68
C ALA A 6 -5.00 -1.48 2.63
N TYR A 7 -5.34 -2.76 2.52
CA TYR A 7 -4.88 -3.59 1.39
C TYR A 7 -5.61 -3.27 0.07
N ASN A 8 -6.58 -2.36 0.10
CA ASN A 8 -7.31 -1.93 -1.08
C ASN A 8 -6.73 -0.63 -1.65
N TYR A 9 -5.40 -0.59 -1.84
CA TYR A 9 -4.66 0.48 -2.53
C TYR A 9 -5.22 0.85 -3.90
N ASN A 10 -6.13 0.02 -4.43
CA ASN A 10 -6.86 0.28 -5.66
C ASN A 10 -7.70 1.56 -5.66
N SER A 11 -8.06 2.11 -4.50
CA SER A 11 -8.77 3.39 -4.40
C SER A 11 -7.85 4.61 -4.32
N VAL A 12 -6.56 4.43 -4.03
CA VAL A 12 -5.60 5.52 -3.80
C VAL A 12 -4.95 5.99 -5.10
N LEU A 13 -4.62 5.05 -5.99
CA LEU A 13 -4.00 5.34 -7.28
C LEU A 13 -4.98 5.13 -8.43
N SER A 14 -5.06 6.10 -9.32
CA SER A 14 -5.70 5.95 -10.63
C SER A 14 -4.96 4.93 -11.49
N ALA A 15 -5.64 4.37 -12.50
CA ALA A 15 -5.01 3.44 -13.45
C ALA A 15 -3.76 4.05 -14.13
N THR A 16 -3.80 5.34 -14.44
CA THR A 16 -2.67 6.06 -15.04
C THR A 16 -1.47 6.14 -14.10
N GLU A 17 -1.68 6.40 -12.81
CA GLU A 17 -0.59 6.46 -11.83
C GLU A 17 0.07 5.10 -11.62
N LYS A 18 -0.72 4.01 -11.63
CA LYS A 18 -0.16 2.65 -11.60
C LYS A 18 0.63 2.32 -12.87
N GLU A 19 0.18 2.78 -14.04
CA GLU A 19 0.88 2.55 -15.31
C GLU A 19 2.25 3.24 -15.35
N LEU A 20 2.33 4.46 -14.85
CA LEU A 20 3.58 5.23 -14.76
C LEU A 20 4.57 4.66 -13.73
N GLY A 21 4.07 3.82 -12.82
CA GLY A 21 4.81 3.29 -11.70
C GLY A 21 4.68 4.17 -10.46
N ALA A 22 4.32 3.57 -9.34
CA ALA A 22 4.03 4.30 -8.10
C ALA A 22 4.31 3.44 -6.86
N CYS A 23 4.70 4.09 -5.77
CA CYS A 23 4.81 3.46 -4.46
C CYS A 23 3.81 4.13 -3.52
N VAL A 24 2.96 3.32 -2.88
CA VAL A 24 2.05 3.76 -1.82
C VAL A 24 2.63 3.34 -0.48
N ILE A 25 2.69 4.29 0.46
CA ILE A 25 3.11 4.04 1.83
C ILE A 25 1.98 4.53 2.74
N ASP A 26 1.27 3.61 3.37
CA ASP A 26 0.26 3.90 4.38
C ASP A 26 0.88 3.78 5.77
N ILE A 27 0.81 4.85 6.56
CA ILE A 27 1.46 4.93 7.87
C ILE A 27 0.36 5.02 8.93
N GLY A 28 0.06 3.87 9.53
CA GLY A 28 -0.81 3.75 10.68
C GLY A 28 -0.05 3.83 12.01
N GLU A 29 -0.80 3.89 13.10
CA GLU A 29 -0.25 3.91 14.46
C GLU A 29 0.56 2.63 14.77
N ASP A 30 -0.05 1.47 14.52
CA ASP A 30 0.53 0.16 14.86
C ASP A 30 1.09 -0.59 13.64
N LEU A 31 0.76 -0.16 12.43
CA LEU A 31 1.15 -0.85 11.19
C LEU A 31 1.48 0.17 10.11
N THR A 32 2.64 0.00 9.48
CA THR A 32 2.99 0.69 8.24
C THR A 32 2.90 -0.31 7.08
N GLN A 33 2.26 0.06 5.98
CA GLN A 33 2.07 -0.82 4.84
C GLN A 33 2.58 -0.18 3.54
N LEU A 34 3.12 -1.00 2.64
CA LEU A 34 3.70 -0.58 1.38
C LEU A 34 3.11 -1.36 0.20
N ALA A 35 2.94 -0.69 -0.93
CA ALA A 35 2.59 -1.31 -2.20
C ALA A 35 3.30 -0.63 -3.36
N PHE A 36 3.95 -1.42 -4.20
CA PHE A 36 4.70 -0.95 -5.36
C PHE A 36 4.05 -1.43 -6.65
N TYR A 37 3.76 -0.48 -7.54
CA TYR A 37 3.14 -0.71 -8.84
C TYR A 37 4.11 -0.36 -9.97
N GLU A 38 4.13 -1.17 -11.02
CA GLU A 38 4.78 -0.85 -12.30
C GLU A 38 3.90 -1.34 -13.45
N ARG A 39 3.76 -0.53 -14.51
CA ARG A 39 2.99 -0.89 -15.72
C ARG A 39 1.58 -1.40 -15.39
N GLY A 40 0.94 -0.76 -14.41
CA GLY A 40 -0.43 -1.04 -14.01
C GLY A 40 -0.58 -2.16 -12.98
N GLU A 41 0.47 -2.96 -12.76
CA GLU A 41 0.43 -4.18 -11.95
C GLU A 41 1.09 -3.98 -10.59
N LEU A 42 0.57 -4.66 -9.55
CA LEU A 42 1.22 -4.71 -8.23
C LEU A 42 2.43 -5.64 -8.33
N VAL A 43 3.61 -5.09 -8.15
CA VAL A 43 4.88 -5.82 -8.24
C VAL A 43 5.29 -6.36 -6.88
N ASP A 44 5.11 -5.57 -5.83
CA ASP A 44 5.49 -5.94 -4.47
C ASP A 44 4.59 -5.26 -3.44
N ALA A 45 4.44 -5.89 -2.27
CA ALA A 45 3.74 -5.33 -1.14
C ALA A 45 4.28 -5.91 0.16
N ASP A 46 4.41 -5.05 1.16
CA ASP A 46 4.92 -5.44 2.48
C ASP A 46 4.18 -4.70 3.59
N ALA A 47 4.29 -5.19 4.81
CA ALA A 47 3.75 -4.56 5.99
C ALA A 47 4.69 -4.74 7.18
N ILE A 48 4.94 -3.64 7.88
CA ILE A 48 5.83 -3.58 9.04
C ILE A 48 4.99 -3.20 10.25
N GLU A 49 4.95 -4.09 11.24
CA GLU A 49 4.37 -3.77 12.54
C GLU A 49 5.23 -2.70 13.24
N ASN A 50 4.60 -1.61 13.63
CA ASN A 50 5.22 -0.59 14.46
C ASN A 50 5.21 -1.12 15.90
N GLY A 51 6.30 -1.78 16.29
CA GLY A 51 6.48 -2.21 17.67
C GLY A 51 6.48 -0.99 18.60
N ARG A 52 5.55 -0.94 19.55
CA ARG A 52 5.70 -0.08 20.73
C ARG A 52 6.83 -0.66 21.56
N SER A 53 7.96 0.06 21.61
CA SER A 53 9.09 -0.22 22.50
C SER A 53 8.67 -0.29 23.96
#